data_AF-A0A1F5UEM3-F1
#
_entry.id   AF-A0A1F5UEM3-F1
#
_cell.length_a   1.000
_cell.length_b   1.000
_cell.length_c   1.000
_cell.angle_alpha   90.00
_cell.angle_beta   90.00
_cell.angle_gamma   90.00
#
_symmetry.space_group_name_H-M   'P 1'
#
loop_
_entity.id
_entity.type
_entity.pdbx_description
1 polymer ?
#
loop_
_entity_poly.entity_id
_entity_poly.type
_entity_poly.pdbx_seq_one_letter_code
_entity_poly.pdbx_strand_id
1 'polypeptide(L)'
;MKFKILVIDDDKYSRQFIKTIFYKSSYDVTTEKDVKTSVKRIIKEDFDLVITDLHMDGIDGIKGINIIKEIKPSLPVIVVTADEDVETERKARKAGSVVAYFLKPVEKQRLLFMVSSIEDIENRKKVLVR
;
A
#
# COMPACT_ATOMS: atom_id res chain seq x y z
N MET A 1 9.29 14.77 -8.93
CA MET A 1 9.23 14.37 -7.50
C MET A 1 9.44 12.87 -7.43
N LYS A 2 9.98 12.34 -6.32
CA LYS A 2 10.07 10.88 -6.11
C LYS A 2 8.69 10.33 -5.81
N PHE A 3 8.38 9.14 -6.33
CA PHE A 3 7.13 8.45 -6.06
C PHE A 3 7.11 7.94 -4.60
N LYS A 4 6.10 8.36 -3.83
CA LYS A 4 6.04 8.17 -2.38
C LYS A 4 5.17 6.98 -2.01
N ILE A 5 5.74 6.05 -1.24
CA ILE A 5 5.10 4.81 -0.82
C ILE A 5 4.97 4.82 0.71
N LEU A 6 3.76 4.56 1.21
CA LEU A 6 3.51 4.31 2.62
C LEU A 6 3.32 2.81 2.86
N VAL A 7 4.14 2.22 3.72
CA VAL A 7 4.03 0.82 4.14
C VAL A 7 3.39 0.75 5.52
N ILE A 8 2.33 -0.03 5.69
CA ILE A 8 1.57 -0.19 6.93
C ILE A 8 1.54 -1.68 7.30
N ASP A 9 2.21 -2.05 8.37
CA ASP A 9 2.33 -3.44 8.82
C ASP A 9 2.79 -3.39 10.29
N ASP A 10 2.26 -4.19 11.20
CA ASP A 10 2.66 -4.17 12.62
C ASP A 10 3.99 -4.92 12.86
N ASP A 11 4.34 -5.85 11.97
CA ASP A 11 5.63 -6.54 12.00
C ASP A 11 6.77 -5.66 11.49
N LYS A 12 7.73 -5.39 12.40
CA LYS A 12 8.91 -4.57 12.10
C LYS A 12 9.78 -5.20 11.01
N TYR A 13 9.87 -6.52 10.96
CA TYR A 13 10.72 -7.21 9.98
C TYR A 13 10.13 -7.11 8.59
N SER A 14 8.81 -7.27 8.44
CA SER A 14 8.06 -7.06 7.20
C SER A 14 8.22 -5.62 6.70
N ARG A 15 8.00 -4.61 7.55
CA ARG A 15 8.25 -3.19 7.17
C ARG A 15 9.66 -2.97 6.67
N GLN A 16 10.66 -3.50 7.38
CA GLN A 16 12.06 -3.34 7.01
C GLN A 16 12.38 -4.09 5.70
N PHE A 17 11.86 -5.30 5.52
CA PHE A 17 12.04 -6.09 4.31
C PHE A 17 11.47 -5.35 3.09
N ILE A 18 10.22 -4.87 3.16
CA ILE A 18 9.59 -4.08 2.10
C ILE A 18 10.41 -2.81 1.83
N LYS A 19 10.88 -2.12 2.86
CA LYS A 19 11.76 -0.96 2.68
C LYS A 19 13.06 -1.31 1.95
N THR A 20 13.67 -2.46 2.23
CA THR A 20 14.89 -2.91 1.54
C THR A 20 14.66 -3.31 0.08
N ILE A 21 13.45 -3.77 -0.27
CA ILE A 21 13.06 -4.03 -1.66
C ILE A 21 13.25 -2.77 -2.53
N PHE A 22 12.86 -1.61 -2.00
CA PHE A 22 12.90 -0.32 -2.71
C PHE A 22 14.15 0.52 -2.44
N TYR A 23 15.09 0.08 -1.60
CA TYR A 23 16.26 0.87 -1.19
C TYR A 23 17.15 1.32 -2.36
N LYS A 24 17.28 0.49 -3.40
CA LYS A 24 18.07 0.81 -4.61
C LYS A 24 17.25 1.50 -5.71
N SER A 25 15.99 1.81 -5.44
CA SER A 25 15.06 2.42 -6.39
C SER A 25 14.89 3.92 -6.10
N SER A 26 14.27 4.65 -7.02
CA SER A 26 13.96 6.08 -6.87
C SER A 26 12.78 6.39 -5.96
N TYR A 27 12.25 5.38 -5.25
CA TYR A 27 11.08 5.50 -4.37
C TYR A 27 11.42 6.12 -3.02
N ASP A 28 10.49 6.90 -2.48
CA ASP A 28 10.55 7.41 -1.11
C ASP A 28 9.60 6.59 -0.24
N VAL A 29 10.16 5.77 0.65
CA VAL A 29 9.39 4.80 1.45
C VAL A 29 9.30 5.24 2.90
N THR A 30 8.08 5.56 3.31
CA THR A 30 7.70 5.79 4.70
C THR A 30 7.01 4.55 5.26
N THR A 31 7.22 4.26 6.54
CA THR A 31 6.67 3.06 7.18
C THR A 31 5.94 3.43 8.46
N GLU A 32 4.77 2.85 8.69
CA GLU A 32 3.96 2.99 9.89
C GLU A 32 3.57 1.61 10.43
N LYS A 33 3.46 1.50 11.76
CA LYS A 33 3.18 0.21 12.42
C LYS A 33 1.69 -0.08 12.58
N ASP A 34 0.84 0.92 12.38
CA ASP A 34 -0.59 0.80 12.65
C ASP A 34 -1.41 1.74 11.76
N VAL A 35 -2.69 1.40 11.60
CA VAL A 35 -3.65 2.15 10.78
C VAL A 35 -3.88 3.56 11.33
N LYS A 36 -3.81 3.76 12.65
CA LYS A 36 -4.13 5.04 13.28
C LYS A 36 -3.07 6.10 12.98
N THR A 37 -1.78 5.74 13.05
CA THR A 37 -0.69 6.66 12.70
C THR A 37 -0.61 6.87 11.19
N SER A 38 -0.85 5.83 10.39
CA SER A 38 -0.84 5.93 8.93
C SER A 38 -1.94 6.86 8.40
N VAL A 39 -3.17 6.76 8.90
CA VAL A 39 -4.28 7.66 8.51
C VAL A 39 -3.95 9.11 8.84
N LYS A 40 -3.41 9.39 10.05
CA LYS A 40 -2.98 10.74 10.42
C LYS A 40 -1.92 11.30 9.47
N ARG A 41 -1.05 10.44 8.95
CA ARG A 41 0.00 10.83 8.01
C ARG A 41 -0.55 11.07 6.60
N ILE A 42 -1.42 10.19 6.10
CA ILE A 42 -2.09 10.34 4.79
C ILE A 42 -2.88 11.65 4.69
N ILE A 43 -3.43 12.13 5.80
CA ILE A 43 -4.11 13.44 5.85
C ILE A 43 -3.13 14.61 5.71
N LYS A 44 -1.91 14.48 6.24
CA LYS A 44 -0.92 15.57 6.33
C LYS A 44 0.07 15.60 5.17
N GLU A 45 0.32 14.45 4.57
CA GLU A 45 1.33 14.22 3.55
C GLU A 45 0.69 13.51 2.36
N ASP A 46 1.11 13.88 1.14
CA ASP A 46 0.70 13.15 -0.05
C ASP A 46 1.57 11.89 -0.25
N PHE A 47 0.89 10.78 -0.55
CA PHE A 47 1.47 9.53 -0.98
C PHE A 47 0.92 9.17 -2.36
N ASP A 48 1.71 8.50 -3.17
CA ASP A 48 1.29 7.99 -4.47
C ASP A 48 0.81 6.53 -4.37
N LEU A 49 1.19 5.81 -3.31
CA LEU A 49 0.83 4.41 -3.09
C LEU A 49 0.82 4.03 -1.60
N VAL A 50 -0.11 3.16 -1.20
CA VAL A 50 -0.09 2.45 0.09
C VAL A 50 0.19 0.97 -0.14
N ILE A 51 1.05 0.38 0.69
CA ILE A 51 1.23 -1.07 0.83
C ILE A 51 0.82 -1.43 2.25
N THR A 52 -0.19 -2.27 2.44
CA THR A 52 -0.73 -2.60 3.78
C THR A 52 -0.86 -4.09 4.02
N ASP A 53 -0.61 -4.52 5.25
CA ASP A 53 -1.12 -5.81 5.74
C ASP A 53 -2.63 -5.70 6.05
N LEU A 54 -3.31 -6.84 6.07
CA LEU A 54 -4.68 -6.99 6.56
C LEU A 54 -4.74 -7.38 8.04
N HIS A 55 -3.75 -8.13 8.50
CA HIS A 55 -3.68 -8.60 9.88
C HIS A 55 -2.73 -7.70 10.65
N MET A 56 -3.28 -6.83 11.50
CA MET A 56 -2.54 -5.98 12.42
C MET A 56 -3.24 -5.96 13.76
N ASP A 57 -2.47 -5.98 14.85
CA ASP A 57 -3.03 -5.88 16.19
C ASP A 57 -3.81 -4.56 16.39
N GLY A 58 -5.10 -4.68 16.70
CA GLY A 58 -5.98 -3.59 17.14
C GLY A 58 -6.95 -3.00 16.09
N ILE A 59 -6.57 -2.93 14.81
CA ILE A 59 -7.47 -2.49 13.72
C ILE A 59 -7.36 -3.46 12.54
N ASP A 60 -8.50 -4.06 12.19
CA ASP A 60 -8.67 -4.85 10.97
C ASP A 60 -8.22 -4.04 9.74
N GLY A 61 -7.23 -4.54 8.99
CA GLY A 61 -6.67 -3.83 7.84
C GLY A 61 -7.69 -3.52 6.75
N ILE A 62 -8.80 -4.27 6.66
CA ILE A 62 -9.92 -3.91 5.77
C ILE A 62 -10.55 -2.58 6.21
N LYS A 63 -10.73 -2.36 7.52
CA LYS A 63 -11.21 -1.08 8.03
C LYS A 63 -10.23 0.04 7.70
N GLY A 64 -8.92 -0.24 7.81
CA GLY A 64 -7.88 0.70 7.39
C GLY A 64 -8.00 1.10 5.91
N ILE A 65 -8.17 0.12 5.02
CA ILE A 65 -8.36 0.35 3.59
C ILE A 65 -9.61 1.22 3.33
N ASN A 66 -10.72 0.94 4.01
CA ASN A 66 -11.95 1.73 3.87
C ASN A 66 -11.76 3.18 4.32
N ILE A 67 -11.08 3.41 5.46
CA ILE A 67 -10.78 4.76 5.95
C ILE A 67 -9.87 5.51 4.96
N ILE A 68 -8.82 4.85 4.46
CA ILE A 68 -7.91 5.44 3.47
C ILE A 68 -8.68 5.84 2.21
N LYS A 69 -9.58 4.99 1.74
CA LYS A 69 -10.44 5.28 0.59
C LYS A 69 -11.34 6.48 0.83
N GLU A 70 -11.96 6.60 2.00
CA GLU A 70 -12.82 7.75 2.31
C GLU A 70 -12.04 9.07 2.29
N ILE A 71 -10.77 9.06 2.73
CA ILE A 71 -9.92 10.26 2.81
C ILE A 71 -9.27 10.58 1.45
N LYS A 72 -8.77 9.57 0.74
CA LYS A 72 -8.08 9.69 -0.55
C LYS A 72 -8.60 8.59 -1.51
N PRO A 73 -9.77 8.79 -2.16
CA PRO A 73 -10.40 7.75 -2.99
C PRO A 73 -9.54 7.24 -4.16
N SER A 74 -8.66 8.10 -4.67
CA SER A 74 -7.78 7.79 -5.80
C SER A 74 -6.43 7.20 -5.39
N LEU A 75 -6.13 7.08 -4.09
CA LEU A 75 -4.86 6.53 -3.61
C LEU A 75 -4.87 5.00 -3.78
N PRO A 76 -4.05 4.44 -4.68
CA PRO A 76 -3.99 3.00 -4.86
C PRO A 76 -3.44 2.30 -3.60
N VAL A 77 -3.95 1.11 -3.35
CA VAL A 77 -3.53 0.24 -2.24
C VAL A 77 -3.10 -1.12 -2.78
N ILE A 78 -1.91 -1.57 -2.39
CA ILE A 78 -1.48 -2.95 -2.53
C ILE A 78 -1.64 -3.63 -1.17
N VAL A 79 -2.26 -4.79 -1.16
CA VAL A 79 -2.31 -5.64 0.04
C VAL A 79 -1.16 -6.64 -0.01
N VAL A 80 -0.42 -6.76 1.10
CA VAL A 80 0.62 -7.78 1.31
C VAL A 80 0.36 -8.43 2.65
N THR A 81 -0.14 -9.67 2.65
CA THR A 81 -0.60 -10.33 3.89
C THR A 81 -0.24 -11.81 3.94
N ALA A 82 -0.21 -12.37 5.14
CA ALA A 82 -0.13 -13.82 5.33
C ALA A 82 -1.52 -14.49 5.31
N ASP A 83 -2.61 -13.71 5.24
CA ASP A 83 -3.97 -14.23 5.18
C ASP A 83 -4.31 -14.77 3.78
N GLU A 84 -4.59 -16.07 3.75
CA GLU A 84 -4.97 -16.84 2.56
C GLU A 84 -6.50 -16.94 2.37
N ASP A 85 -7.31 -16.31 3.23
CA ASP A 85 -8.76 -16.33 3.11
C ASP A 85 -9.25 -15.56 1.86
N VAL A 86 -9.72 -16.35 0.89
CA VAL A 86 -10.30 -15.87 -0.37
C VAL A 86 -11.46 -14.91 -0.15
N GLU A 87 -12.28 -15.10 0.88
CA GLU A 87 -13.39 -14.18 1.17
C GLU A 87 -12.88 -12.83 1.65
N THR A 88 -11.81 -12.81 2.42
CA THR A 88 -11.14 -11.60 2.88
C THR A 88 -10.48 -10.86 1.72
N GLU A 89 -9.77 -11.58 0.84
CA GLU A 89 -9.25 -11.01 -0.40
C GLU A 89 -10.38 -10.40 -1.26
N ARG A 90 -11.48 -11.13 -1.44
CA ARG A 90 -12.63 -10.67 -2.23
C ARG A 90 -13.25 -9.40 -1.64
N LYS A 91 -13.38 -9.31 -0.31
CA LYS A 91 -13.86 -8.10 0.39
C LYS A 91 -12.91 -6.93 0.19
N ALA A 92 -11.59 -7.15 0.32
CA ALA A 92 -10.58 -6.13 0.12
C ALA A 92 -10.61 -5.58 -1.32
N ARG A 93 -10.69 -6.45 -2.34
CA ARG A 93 -10.80 -6.04 -3.75
C ARG A 93 -12.06 -5.22 -4.03
N LYS A 94 -13.18 -5.57 -3.40
CA LYS A 94 -14.43 -4.80 -3.50
C LYS A 94 -14.35 -3.40 -2.92
N ALA A 95 -13.38 -3.13 -2.03
CA ALA A 95 -13.13 -1.78 -1.56
C ALA A 95 -12.69 -0.84 -2.70
N GLY A 96 -12.28 -1.32 -3.87
CA GLY A 96 -12.08 -0.51 -5.08
C GLY A 96 -10.78 0.31 -5.11
N SER A 97 -10.19 0.61 -3.95
CA SER A 97 -8.84 1.20 -3.85
C SER A 97 -7.74 0.14 -3.90
N VAL A 98 -8.07 -1.13 -3.70
CA VAL A 98 -7.11 -2.24 -3.76
C VAL A 98 -6.83 -2.63 -5.20
N VAL A 99 -5.62 -2.36 -5.67
CA VAL A 99 -5.19 -2.60 -7.06
C VAL A 99 -4.40 -3.89 -7.22
N ALA A 100 -3.78 -4.39 -6.16
CA ALA A 100 -3.08 -5.67 -6.16
C ALA A 100 -3.11 -6.33 -4.78
N TYR A 101 -2.92 -7.64 -4.76
CA TYR A 101 -2.89 -8.48 -3.57
C TYR A 101 -1.72 -9.47 -3.69
N PHE A 102 -0.93 -9.60 -2.63
CA PHE A 102 0.20 -10.51 -2.54
C PHE A 102 0.15 -11.29 -1.22
N LEU A 103 0.44 -12.58 -1.32
CA LEU A 103 0.70 -13.40 -0.14
C LEU A 103 2.15 -13.24 0.31
N LYS A 104 2.37 -13.23 1.62
CA LYS A 104 3.68 -13.32 2.25
C LYS A 104 4.18 -14.78 2.14
N PRO A 105 5.47 -15.02 1.85
CA PRO A 105 6.52 -14.04 1.57
C PRO A 105 6.39 -13.44 0.16
N VAL A 106 6.39 -12.12 0.06
CA VAL A 106 6.31 -11.44 -1.25
C VAL A 106 7.64 -11.48 -1.98
N GLU A 107 7.62 -11.90 -3.24
CA GLU A 107 8.78 -11.86 -4.10
C GLU A 107 9.14 -10.42 -4.48
N LYS A 108 10.40 -10.03 -4.21
CA LYS A 108 10.94 -8.69 -4.50
C LYS A 108 10.64 -8.21 -5.93
N GLN A 109 10.89 -9.06 -6.94
CA GLN A 109 10.74 -8.68 -8.34
C GLN A 109 9.28 -8.42 -8.69
N ARG A 110 8.36 -9.24 -8.17
CA ARG A 110 6.93 -9.09 -8.42
C ARG A 110 6.39 -7.79 -7.80
N LEU A 111 6.80 -7.47 -6.58
CA LEU A 111 6.37 -6.23 -5.93
C LEU A 111 6.93 -5.00 -6.64
N LEU A 112 8.22 -4.99 -7.02
CA LEU A 112 8.83 -3.90 -7.79
C LEU A 112 8.13 -3.67 -9.14
N PHE A 113 7.87 -4.75 -9.88
CA PHE A 113 7.17 -4.67 -11.16
C PHE A 113 5.77 -4.05 -11.01
N MET A 114 5.04 -4.45 -9.96
CA MET A 114 3.71 -3.92 -9.71
C MET A 114 3.73 -2.43 -9.36
N VAL A 115 4.64 -2.01 -8.48
CA VAL A 115 4.81 -0.59 -8.12
C VAL A 115 5.20 0.24 -9.35
N SER A 116 6.13 -0.23 -10.17
CA SER A 116 6.53 0.45 -11.40
C SER A 116 5.35 0.58 -12.38
N SER A 117 4.52 -0.46 -12.51
CA SER A 117 3.34 -0.43 -13.38
C SER A 117 2.31 0.59 -12.90
N ILE A 118 2.11 0.71 -11.58
CA ILE A 118 1.20 1.70 -10.98
C ILE A 118 1.76 3.12 -11.18
N GLU A 119 3.05 3.33 -10.95
CA GLU A 119 3.71 4.62 -11.19
C GLU A 119 3.52 5.10 -12.64
N ASP A 120 3.71 4.21 -13.62
CA ASP A 120 3.48 4.52 -15.04
C ASP A 120 2.03 4.92 -15.33
N ILE A 121 1.05 4.21 -14.74
CA ILE A 121 -0.38 4.53 -14.89
C ILE A 121 -0.70 5.90 -14.28
N GLU A 122 -0.23 6.16 -13.06
CA GLU A 122 -0.45 7.44 -12.38
C GLU A 122 0.21 8.61 -13.10
N ASN A 123 1.40 8.40 -13.68
CA ASN A 123 2.07 9.40 -14.50
C ASN A 123 1.28 9.71 -15.78
N ARG A 124 0.72 8.70 -16.46
CA ARG A 124 -0.13 8.91 -17.65
C ARG A 124 -1.41 9.68 -17.33
N LYS A 125 -2.07 9.39 -16.20
CA LYS A 125 -3.26 10.14 -15.75
C LYS A 125 -2.94 11.61 -15.52
N LYS A 126 -1.80 11.92 -14.90
CA LYS A 126 -1.35 13.31 -14.65
C LYS A 126 -1.10 14.10 -15.94
N VAL A 127 -0.72 13.43 -17.04
CA VAL A 127 -0.52 14.07 -18.36
C VAL A 127 -1.86 14.38 -19.05
N LEU A 128 -2.86 13.51 -18.92
CA LEU A 128 -4.16 13.66 -19.60
C LEU A 128 -5.09 14.72 -18.99
N VAL A 129 -4.79 15.20 -17.77
CA VAL A 129 -5.59 16.20 -17.04
C VAL A 129 -4.98 17.61 -17.16
N ARG A 130 -3.92 17.77 -17.94
CA ARG A 130 -3.32 19.06 -18.32
C ARG A 130 -3.72 19.43 -19.74
#